data_AF-A0A821EFJ0-F1
#
_entry.id   AF-A0A821EFJ0-F1
#
_cell.length_a   1.000
_cell.length_b   1.000
_cell.length_c   1.000
_cell.angle_alpha   90.00
_cell.angle_beta   90.00
_cell.angle_gamma   90.00
#
_symmetry.space_group_name_H-M   'P 1'
#
loop_
_entity.id
_entity.type
_entity.pdbx_description
1 polymer ?
#
loop_
_entity_poly.entity_id
_entity_poly.type
_entity_poly.pdbx_seq_one_letter_code
_entity_poly.pdbx_strand_id
1 'polypeptide(L)'
;TPIGQQEKLFIEKLRQCCVLFDFSDCVSDLKSKEIKRACLNEIVDYITVTKSCLTENVYPELVTMISINLFRILPPIGPDSLSDEIGVEDEEPTLEATWPHTQIVYEFFLRCLESHDFQPNIAKKFIDQKFVLQLLDLFDSEDPRERDFLKTILHRIYGKFLGLRAFIRKQFNNIFLRQN
;
A
#
# COMPACT_ATOMS: atom_id res chain seq x y z
N THR A 1 -19.61 0.47 21.78
CA THR A 1 -18.45 -0.07 22.51
C THR A 1 -17.70 1.09 23.14
N PRO A 2 -17.26 1.02 24.41
CA PRO A 2 -16.42 2.06 25.03
C PRO A 2 -15.22 2.43 24.14
N ILE A 3 -14.84 3.71 24.09
CA ILE A 3 -13.80 4.23 23.17
C ILE A 3 -12.47 3.45 23.30
N GLY A 4 -12.02 3.18 24.53
CA GLY A 4 -10.79 2.40 24.75
C GLY A 4 -10.87 0.94 24.29
N GLN A 5 -12.06 0.33 24.28
CA GLN A 5 -12.25 -1.02 23.73
C GLN A 5 -12.30 -0.99 22.20
N GLN A 6 -12.75 0.11 21.59
CA GLN A 6 -12.76 0.28 20.13
C GLN A 6 -11.35 0.41 19.56
N GLU A 7 -10.48 1.22 20.18
CA GLU A 7 -9.07 1.33 19.76
C GLU A 7 -8.37 -0.04 19.82
N LYS A 8 -8.54 -0.76 20.93
CA LYS A 8 -7.94 -2.09 21.09
C LYS A 8 -8.41 -3.07 20.01
N LEU A 9 -9.71 -3.12 19.75
CA LEU A 9 -10.28 -3.97 18.70
C LEU A 9 -9.76 -3.58 17.31
N PHE A 10 -9.61 -2.28 17.05
CA PHE A 10 -9.07 -1.79 15.78
C PHE A 10 -7.62 -2.23 15.59
N ILE A 11 -6.78 -2.10 16.62
CA ILE A 11 -5.39 -2.59 16.62
C ILE A 11 -5.35 -4.11 16.38
N GLU A 12 -6.21 -4.88 17.04
CA GLU A 12 -6.29 -6.34 16.83
C GLU A 12 -6.65 -6.69 15.39
N LYS A 13 -7.58 -5.95 14.77
CA LYS A 13 -7.95 -6.13 13.34
C LYS A 13 -6.80 -5.78 12.39
N LEU A 14 -6.06 -4.69 12.64
CA LEU A 14 -4.87 -4.34 11.86
C LEU A 14 -3.84 -5.47 11.87
N ARG A 15 -3.59 -6.05 13.05
CA ARG A 15 -2.67 -7.19 13.21
C ARG A 15 -3.17 -8.45 12.49
N GLN A 16 -4.47 -8.73 12.53
CA GLN A 16 -5.05 -9.84 11.78
C GLN A 16 -4.87 -9.67 10.26
N CYS A 17 -4.95 -8.43 9.76
CA CYS A 17 -4.75 -8.13 8.34
C CYS A 17 -3.28 -8.26 7.87
N CYS A 18 -2.32 -8.47 8.78
CA CYS A 18 -0.92 -8.76 8.43
C CYS A 18 -0.69 -10.19 7.92
N VAL A 19 -1.67 -11.10 8.08
CA VAL A 19 -1.55 -12.47 7.56
C VAL A 19 -1.64 -12.43 6.03
N LEU A 20 -0.59 -12.87 5.34
CA LEU A 20 -0.56 -12.97 3.88
C LEU A 20 -1.16 -14.29 3.41
N PHE A 21 -1.78 -14.28 2.23
CA PHE A 21 -2.32 -15.46 1.59
C PHE A 21 -1.70 -15.62 0.22
N ASP A 22 -1.49 -16.87 -0.19
CA ASP A 22 -1.05 -17.19 -1.54
C ASP A 22 -2.27 -17.17 -2.48
N PHE A 23 -2.24 -16.28 -3.47
CA PHE A 23 -3.27 -16.17 -4.49
C PHE A 23 -2.93 -16.93 -5.78
N SER A 24 -1.75 -17.55 -5.87
CA SER A 24 -1.40 -18.44 -6.98
C SER A 24 -2.20 -19.75 -6.94
N ASP A 25 -2.58 -20.19 -5.74
CA ASP A 25 -3.54 -21.28 -5.54
C ASP A 25 -4.96 -20.70 -5.33
N CYS A 26 -5.80 -20.85 -6.34
CA CYS A 26 -7.16 -20.31 -6.37
C CYS A 26 -8.13 -21.01 -5.42
N VAL A 27 -7.79 -22.19 -4.89
CA VAL A 27 -8.68 -23.03 -4.07
C VAL A 27 -8.22 -23.16 -2.62
N SER A 28 -6.97 -22.81 -2.32
CA SER A 28 -6.49 -22.73 -0.95
C SER A 28 -7.13 -21.59 -0.17
N ASP A 29 -7.36 -21.84 1.12
CA ASP A 29 -7.69 -20.81 2.11
C ASP A 29 -8.87 -19.89 1.76
N LEU A 30 -9.80 -20.30 0.89
CA LEU A 30 -10.91 -19.47 0.41
C LEU A 30 -11.65 -18.76 1.56
N LYS A 31 -11.96 -19.51 2.62
CA LYS A 31 -12.63 -18.97 3.81
C LYS A 31 -11.76 -17.93 4.52
N SER A 32 -10.47 -18.19 4.70
CA SER A 32 -9.54 -17.29 5.39
C SER A 32 -9.24 -16.04 4.56
N LYS A 33 -9.13 -16.17 3.24
CA LYS A 33 -9.03 -15.07 2.28
C LYS A 33 -10.25 -14.15 2.37
N GLU A 34 -11.46 -14.72 2.44
CA GLU A 34 -12.69 -13.94 2.59
C GLU A 34 -12.79 -13.26 3.96
N ILE A 35 -12.39 -13.94 5.04
CA ILE A 35 -12.34 -13.35 6.39
C ILE A 35 -11.41 -12.13 6.41
N LYS A 36 -10.20 -12.25 5.82
CA LYS A 36 -9.28 -11.10 5.72
C LYS A 36 -9.88 -9.98 4.86
N ARG A 37 -10.51 -10.31 3.74
CA ARG A 37 -11.16 -9.31 2.87
C ARG A 37 -12.25 -8.54 3.63
N ALA A 38 -13.11 -9.24 4.37
CA ALA A 38 -14.13 -8.61 5.21
C ALA A 38 -13.50 -7.73 6.30
N CYS A 39 -12.46 -8.23 6.98
CA CYS A 39 -11.73 -7.48 8.01
C CYS A 39 -11.10 -6.18 7.45
N LEU A 40 -10.49 -6.25 6.27
CA LEU A 40 -9.93 -5.10 5.56
C LEU A 40 -11.01 -4.05 5.22
N ASN A 41 -12.19 -4.48 4.76
CA ASN A 41 -13.30 -3.55 4.52
C ASN A 41 -13.79 -2.90 5.82
N GLU A 42 -13.91 -3.67 6.90
CA GLU A 42 -14.34 -3.13 8.20
C GLU A 42 -13.38 -2.06 8.75
N ILE A 43 -12.06 -2.22 8.56
CA ILE A 43 -11.09 -1.19 9.00
C ILE A 43 -11.15 0.07 8.12
N VAL A 44 -11.48 -0.06 6.82
CA VAL A 44 -11.73 1.08 5.92
C VAL A 44 -12.98 1.84 6.35
N ASP A 45 -14.08 1.13 6.62
CA ASP A 45 -15.32 1.73 7.10
C ASP A 45 -15.12 2.42 8.45
N TYR A 46 -14.39 1.77 9.36
CA TYR A 46 -14.10 2.30 10.69
C TYR A 46 -13.37 3.65 10.61
N ILE A 47 -12.32 3.78 9.80
CA ILE A 47 -11.56 5.03 9.67
C ILE A 47 -12.32 6.13 8.92
N THR A 48 -13.27 5.74 8.07
CA THR A 48 -14.11 6.68 7.30
C THR A 48 -15.21 7.30 8.18
N VAL A 49 -15.81 6.51 9.07
CA VAL A 49 -16.96 6.94 9.88
C VAL A 49 -16.56 7.42 11.29
N THR A 50 -15.50 6.87 11.86
CA THR A 50 -15.13 7.13 13.26
C THR A 50 -14.16 8.30 13.37
N LYS A 51 -14.58 9.36 14.06
CA LYS A 51 -13.72 10.51 14.38
C LYS A 51 -12.68 10.14 15.44
N SER A 52 -11.51 10.76 15.34
CA SER A 52 -10.40 10.66 16.28
C SER A 52 -9.91 9.23 16.50
N CYS A 53 -10.04 8.36 15.49
CA CYS A 53 -9.59 6.97 15.54
C CYS A 53 -8.08 6.78 15.31
N LEU A 54 -7.40 7.78 14.73
CA LEU A 54 -5.96 7.77 14.45
C LEU A 54 -5.14 8.29 15.64
N THR A 55 -5.12 7.51 16.73
CA THR A 55 -4.34 7.81 17.94
C THR A 55 -2.86 7.43 17.77
N GLU A 56 -1.97 7.89 18.66
CA GLU A 56 -0.53 7.63 18.55
C GLU A 56 -0.20 6.12 18.53
N ASN A 57 -0.94 5.31 19.28
CA ASN A 57 -0.76 3.85 19.36
C ASN A 57 -1.12 3.12 18.06
N VAL A 58 -1.96 3.72 17.21
CA VAL A 58 -2.46 3.11 15.98
C VAL A 58 -1.45 3.21 14.84
N TYR A 59 -0.68 4.31 14.75
CA TYR A 59 0.29 4.53 13.67
C TYR A 59 1.30 3.40 13.44
N PRO A 60 1.96 2.81 14.47
CA PRO A 60 2.90 1.72 14.23
C PRO A 60 2.22 0.49 13.59
N GLU A 61 1.02 0.14 14.06
CA GLU A 61 0.26 -1.03 13.57
C GLU A 61 -0.26 -0.79 12.16
N LEU A 62 -0.74 0.42 11.88
CA LEU A 62 -1.19 0.86 10.56
C LEU A 62 -0.07 0.77 9.53
N VAL A 63 1.10 1.35 9.83
CA VAL A 63 2.22 1.38 8.89
C VAL A 63 2.81 -0.03 8.71
N THR A 64 2.82 -0.84 9.77
CA THR A 64 3.25 -2.24 9.69
C THR A 64 2.33 -3.06 8.79
N MET A 65 1.01 -2.95 8.98
CA MET A 65 0.02 -3.67 8.17
C MET A 65 0.12 -3.28 6.69
N ILE A 66 0.26 -2.00 6.38
CA ILE A 66 0.46 -1.51 5.01
C ILE A 66 1.77 -2.07 4.42
N SER A 67 2.88 -1.98 5.18
CA SER A 67 4.19 -2.41 4.69
C SER A 67 4.22 -3.90 4.38
N ILE A 68 3.64 -4.73 5.24
CA ILE A 68 3.58 -6.19 5.07
C ILE A 68 2.75 -6.57 3.83
N ASN A 69 1.66 -5.86 3.56
CA ASN A 69 0.77 -6.19 2.46
C ASN A 69 1.22 -5.63 1.10
N LEU A 70 1.93 -4.49 1.07
CA LEU A 70 2.28 -3.81 -0.18
C LEU A 70 3.71 -4.06 -0.63
N PHE A 71 4.69 -3.98 0.28
CA PHE A 71 6.10 -3.96 -0.10
C PHE A 71 6.60 -5.37 -0.40
N ARG A 72 6.83 -5.61 -1.69
CA ARG A 72 7.30 -6.87 -2.25
C ARG A 72 8.33 -6.61 -3.33
N ILE A 73 9.10 -7.64 -3.65
CA ILE A 73 9.97 -7.63 -4.83
C ILE A 73 9.05 -7.86 -6.03
N LEU A 74 9.04 -6.92 -6.98
CA LEU A 74 8.33 -7.10 -8.23
C LEU A 74 9.06 -8.13 -9.10
N PRO A 75 8.35 -8.89 -9.96
CA PRO A 75 8.99 -9.73 -10.95
C PRO A 75 10.01 -8.91 -11.77
N PRO A 76 11.17 -9.49 -12.13
CA PRO A 76 12.09 -8.79 -13.01
C PRO A 76 11.37 -8.48 -14.32
N ILE A 77 11.49 -7.24 -14.79
CA ILE A 77 11.05 -6.85 -16.13
C ILE A 77 11.85 -7.72 -17.10
N GLY A 78 11.18 -8.65 -17.79
CA GLY A 78 11.83 -9.74 -18.52
C GLY A 78 12.70 -9.25 -19.69
N PRO A 79 13.73 -10.02 -20.10
CA PRO A 79 14.55 -9.73 -21.27
C PRO A 79 13.78 -9.79 -22.60
N ASP A 80 12.54 -10.29 -22.61
CA ASP A 80 11.67 -10.31 -23.78
C ASP A 80 11.23 -8.90 -24.23
N SER A 81 11.42 -7.89 -23.37
CA SER A 81 11.29 -6.46 -23.72
C SER A 81 12.49 -5.89 -24.49
N LEU A 82 13.60 -6.64 -24.60
CA LEU A 82 14.86 -6.23 -25.26
C LEU A 82 15.16 -7.06 -26.53
N SER A 83 14.30 -8.01 -26.92
CA SER A 83 14.46 -8.74 -28.18
C SER A 83 13.87 -7.95 -29.34
N ASP A 84 14.69 -7.09 -29.94
CA ASP A 84 14.41 -6.31 -31.16
C ASP A 84 14.09 -7.15 -32.42
N GLU A 85 13.87 -8.47 -32.33
CA GLU A 85 13.85 -9.33 -33.51
C GLU A 85 12.53 -10.05 -33.84
N ILE A 86 11.47 -9.96 -33.05
CA ILE A 86 10.15 -10.45 -33.49
C ILE A 86 9.08 -9.50 -32.99
N GLY A 87 8.38 -8.83 -33.91
CA GLY A 87 7.24 -7.98 -33.61
C GLY A 87 6.10 -8.77 -33.01
N VAL A 88 6.12 -8.93 -31.68
CA VAL A 88 5.01 -9.48 -30.91
C VAL A 88 4.31 -8.32 -30.22
N GLU A 89 3.05 -8.15 -30.61
CA GLU A 89 2.09 -7.15 -30.21
C GLU A 89 1.92 -7.10 -28.68
N ASP A 90 1.85 -5.88 -28.13
CA ASP A 90 1.23 -5.52 -26.84
C ASP A 90 1.12 -6.67 -25.81
N GLU A 91 2.22 -7.01 -25.12
CA GLU A 91 2.15 -7.96 -24.00
C GLU A 91 1.12 -7.45 -22.97
N GLU A 92 0.07 -8.24 -22.73
CA GLU A 92 -0.96 -7.88 -21.75
C GLU A 92 -0.33 -7.65 -20.38
N PRO A 93 -0.66 -6.55 -19.67
CA PRO A 93 0.00 -6.21 -18.42
C PRO A 93 -0.22 -7.30 -17.37
N THR A 94 0.86 -7.74 -16.70
CA THR A 94 0.75 -8.71 -15.61
C THR A 94 -0.06 -8.09 -14.47
N LEU A 95 -1.23 -8.67 -14.19
CA LEU A 95 -2.10 -8.24 -13.10
C LEU A 95 -1.64 -8.81 -11.75
N GLU A 96 -1.75 -8.01 -10.69
CA GLU A 96 -1.38 -8.43 -9.34
C GLU A 96 -2.36 -9.50 -8.82
N ALA A 97 -1.87 -10.70 -8.52
CA ALA A 97 -2.70 -11.81 -8.06
C ALA A 97 -3.35 -11.54 -6.70
N THR A 98 -2.66 -10.79 -5.83
CA THR A 98 -3.16 -10.41 -4.49
C THR A 98 -4.11 -9.21 -4.50
N TRP A 99 -4.48 -8.69 -5.68
CA TRP A 99 -5.34 -7.52 -5.86
C TRP A 99 -6.61 -7.49 -5.00
N PRO A 100 -7.35 -8.61 -4.79
CA PRO A 100 -8.53 -8.62 -3.94
C PRO A 100 -8.28 -8.16 -2.49
N HIS A 101 -7.04 -8.24 -2.01
CA HIS A 101 -6.62 -7.70 -0.71
C HIS A 101 -5.86 -6.38 -0.87
N THR A 102 -4.89 -6.30 -1.78
CA THR A 102 -4.01 -5.13 -1.89
C THR A 102 -4.75 -3.88 -2.34
N GLN A 103 -5.79 -4.00 -3.18
CA GLN A 103 -6.69 -2.89 -3.51
C GLN A 103 -7.25 -2.23 -2.24
N ILE A 104 -7.73 -3.04 -1.29
CA ILE A 104 -8.36 -2.54 -0.06
C ILE A 104 -7.31 -1.93 0.86
N VAL A 105 -6.09 -2.48 0.88
CA VAL A 105 -4.96 -1.89 1.64
C VAL A 105 -4.57 -0.53 1.07
N TYR A 106 -4.53 -0.37 -0.25
CA TYR A 106 -4.31 0.92 -0.90
C TYR A 106 -5.43 1.93 -0.59
N GLU A 107 -6.68 1.51 -0.67
CA GLU A 107 -7.83 2.33 -0.28
C GLU A 107 -7.75 2.74 1.18
N PHE A 108 -7.47 1.80 2.08
CA PHE A 108 -7.28 2.06 3.51
C PHE A 108 -6.19 3.10 3.73
N PHE A 109 -5.01 2.94 3.11
CA PHE A 109 -3.92 3.90 3.26
C PHE A 109 -4.31 5.29 2.76
N LEU A 110 -4.97 5.37 1.60
CA LEU A 110 -5.44 6.64 1.07
C LEU A 110 -6.43 7.33 2.02
N ARG A 111 -7.40 6.60 2.58
CA ARG A 111 -8.35 7.12 3.57
C ARG A 111 -7.67 7.58 4.85
N CYS A 112 -6.65 6.87 5.30
CA CYS A 112 -5.82 7.30 6.44
C CYS A 112 -5.16 8.65 6.14
N LEU A 113 -4.53 8.80 4.97
CA LEU A 113 -3.86 10.03 4.57
C LEU A 113 -4.87 11.18 4.40
N GLU A 114 -6.07 10.92 3.89
CA GLU A 114 -7.09 11.95 3.63
C GLU A 114 -7.91 12.34 4.87
N SER A 115 -7.88 11.51 5.92
CA SER A 115 -8.56 11.79 7.18
C SER A 115 -8.10 13.12 7.80
N HIS A 116 -9.07 13.88 8.31
CA HIS A 116 -8.83 15.09 9.09
C HIS A 116 -8.11 14.80 10.42
N ASP A 117 -8.21 13.57 10.93
CA ASP A 117 -7.55 13.12 12.15
C ASP A 117 -6.09 12.68 11.91
N PHE A 118 -5.63 12.69 10.66
CA PHE A 118 -4.25 12.32 10.34
C PHE A 118 -3.26 13.36 10.87
N GLN A 119 -2.25 12.89 11.60
CA GLN A 119 -1.25 13.71 12.28
C GLN A 119 0.14 13.47 11.68
N PRO A 120 0.60 14.30 10.71
CA PRO A 120 1.90 14.11 10.06
C PRO A 120 3.08 14.12 11.03
N ASN A 121 2.98 14.84 12.15
CA ASN A 121 4.02 14.92 13.17
C ASN A 121 4.26 13.60 13.91
N ILE A 122 3.25 12.75 14.02
CA ILE A 122 3.37 11.40 14.59
C ILE A 122 3.79 10.44 13.48
N ALA A 123 3.09 10.49 12.34
CA ALA A 123 3.29 9.59 11.21
C ALA A 123 4.72 9.62 10.65
N LYS A 124 5.42 10.77 10.68
CA LYS A 124 6.80 10.92 10.19
C LYS A 124 7.83 10.03 10.91
N LYS A 125 7.49 9.48 12.09
CA LYS A 125 8.32 8.50 12.81
C LYS A 125 8.35 7.13 12.10
N PHE A 126 7.35 6.87 11.25
CA PHE A 126 7.11 5.57 10.62
C PHE A 126 7.12 5.66 9.08
N ILE A 127 6.64 6.77 8.52
CA ILE A 127 6.74 7.09 7.09
C ILE A 127 8.04 7.88 6.89
N ASP A 128 9.15 7.15 6.79
CA ASP A 128 10.49 7.70 6.61
C ASP A 128 11.00 7.55 5.16
N GLN A 129 12.28 7.84 4.94
CA GLN A 129 12.88 7.68 3.61
C GLN A 129 12.88 6.23 3.13
N LYS A 130 13.00 5.25 4.04
CA LYS A 130 12.98 3.83 3.69
C LYS A 130 11.58 3.43 3.22
N PHE A 131 10.54 3.81 3.97
CA PHE A 131 9.15 3.59 3.56
C PHE A 131 8.87 4.18 2.18
N VAL A 132 9.30 5.42 1.94
CA VAL A 132 9.12 6.09 0.64
C VAL A 132 9.88 5.38 -0.47
N LEU A 133 11.09 4.89 -0.22
CA LEU A 133 11.87 4.15 -1.22
C LEU A 133 11.13 2.87 -1.64
N GLN A 134 10.67 2.07 -0.66
CA GLN A 134 9.91 0.85 -0.94
C GLN A 134 8.59 1.12 -1.67
N LEU A 135 7.93 2.25 -1.37
CA LEU A 135 6.73 2.69 -2.09
C LEU A 135 7.05 3.10 -3.54
N LEU A 136 8.20 3.73 -3.76
CA LEU A 136 8.65 4.14 -5.10
C LEU A 136 9.03 2.93 -5.96
N ASP A 137 9.63 1.89 -5.37
CA ASP A 137 9.97 0.65 -6.08
C ASP A 137 8.73 -0.03 -6.68
N LEU A 138 7.54 0.17 -6.08
CA LEU A 138 6.28 -0.39 -6.60
C LEU A 138 5.77 0.30 -7.88
N PHE A 139 6.34 1.45 -8.29
CA PHE A 139 5.95 2.11 -9.54
C PHE A 139 6.33 1.32 -10.79
N ASP A 140 7.25 0.38 -10.67
CA ASP A 140 7.61 -0.57 -11.74
C ASP A 140 6.56 -1.69 -11.91
N SER A 141 5.47 -1.69 -11.14
CA SER A 141 4.37 -2.66 -11.29
C SER A 141 3.71 -2.53 -12.66
N GLU A 142 3.49 -3.66 -13.35
CA GLU A 142 2.78 -3.70 -14.64
C GLU A 142 1.27 -3.47 -14.50
N ASP A 143 0.71 -3.63 -13.31
CA ASP A 143 -0.71 -3.43 -13.04
C ASP A 143 -1.04 -1.92 -13.02
N PRO A 144 -1.80 -1.40 -14.02
CA PRO A 144 -2.13 0.03 -14.08
C PRO A 144 -2.95 0.49 -12.86
N ARG A 145 -3.75 -0.40 -12.27
CA ARG A 145 -4.59 -0.09 -11.12
C ARG A 145 -3.73 0.21 -9.89
N GLU A 146 -2.66 -0.54 -9.69
CA GLU A 146 -1.69 -0.33 -8.62
C GLU A 146 -0.98 1.01 -8.81
N ARG A 147 -0.49 1.30 -10.02
CA ARG A 147 0.19 2.57 -10.34
C ARG A 147 -0.69 3.80 -10.07
N ASP A 148 -2.00 3.73 -10.33
CA ASP A 148 -2.93 4.83 -10.06
C ASP A 148 -3.08 5.13 -8.56
N PHE A 149 -3.14 4.09 -7.71
CA PHE A 149 -3.11 4.27 -6.27
C PHE A 149 -1.78 4.84 -5.78
N LEU A 150 -0.65 4.29 -6.25
CA LEU A 150 0.69 4.74 -5.89
C LEU A 150 0.89 6.21 -6.22
N LYS A 151 0.49 6.65 -7.42
CA LYS A 151 0.53 8.06 -7.84
C LYS A 151 -0.22 8.96 -6.86
N THR A 152 -1.43 8.56 -6.47
CA THR A 152 -2.28 9.34 -5.57
C THR A 152 -1.69 9.38 -4.16
N ILE A 153 -1.25 8.24 -3.63
CA ILE A 153 -0.65 8.12 -2.30
C ILE A 153 0.66 8.90 -2.21
N LEU A 154 1.55 8.77 -3.19
CA LEU A 154 2.80 9.51 -3.24
C LEU A 154 2.53 11.02 -3.28
N HIS A 155 1.53 11.47 -4.03
CA HIS A 155 1.11 12.88 -4.05
C HIS A 155 0.65 13.37 -2.68
N ARG A 156 -0.16 12.58 -1.95
CA ARG A 156 -0.59 12.90 -0.58
C ARG A 156 0.58 12.95 0.40
N ILE A 157 1.51 12.00 0.32
CA ILE A 157 2.74 11.98 1.13
C ILE A 157 3.60 13.22 0.83
N TYR A 158 3.84 13.53 -0.44
CA TYR A 158 4.60 14.71 -0.85
C TYR A 158 3.97 16.02 -0.33
N GLY A 159 2.64 16.10 -0.34
CA GLY A 159 1.89 17.24 0.19
C GLY A 159 2.10 17.42 1.70
N LYS A 160 1.97 16.34 2.48
CA LYS A 160 1.96 16.36 3.96
C LYS A 160 3.34 16.35 4.61
N PHE A 161 4.34 15.74 3.98
CA PHE A 161 5.67 15.54 4.58
C PHE A 161 6.73 16.43 3.91
N LEU A 162 6.85 17.67 4.37
CA LEU A 162 7.82 18.64 3.84
C LEU A 162 9.26 18.10 3.84
N GLY A 163 9.66 17.39 4.90
CA GLY A 163 11.00 16.81 5.04
C GLY A 163 11.33 15.69 4.04
N LEU A 164 10.32 15.07 3.41
CA LEU A 164 10.52 14.00 2.43
C LEU A 164 10.58 14.53 0.99
N ARG A 165 10.15 15.78 0.74
CA ARG A 165 10.03 16.32 -0.63
C ARG A 165 11.34 16.28 -1.43
N ALA A 166 12.45 16.68 -0.81
CA ALA A 166 13.75 16.68 -1.47
C ALA A 166 14.20 15.24 -1.81
N PHE A 167 13.97 14.31 -0.91
CA PHE A 167 14.27 12.89 -1.11
C PHE A 167 13.42 12.29 -2.24
N ILE A 168 12.10 12.51 -2.22
CA ILE A 168 11.17 12.02 -3.26
C ILE A 168 11.60 12.51 -4.65
N ARG A 169 11.88 13.81 -4.81
CA ARG A 169 12.34 14.35 -6.11
C ARG A 169 13.64 13.71 -6.58
N LYS A 170 14.59 13.49 -5.67
CA LYS A 170 15.87 12.86 -5.99
C LYS A 170 15.66 11.41 -6.47
N GLN A 171 14.86 10.63 -5.75
CA GLN A 171 14.61 9.23 -6.11
C GLN A 171 13.82 9.10 -7.40
N PHE A 172 12.83 9.95 -7.62
CA PHE A 172 12.04 9.94 -8.85
C PHE A 172 12.92 10.23 -10.09
N ASN A 173 13.84 11.18 -9.99
CA ASN A 173 14.84 11.43 -11.05
C ASN A 173 15.74 10.21 -11.30
N ASN A 174 16.16 9.51 -10.23
CA ASN A 174 16.99 8.32 -10.37
C ASN A 174 16.24 7.17 -11.07
N ILE A 175 14.93 7.01 -10.81
CA ILE A 175 14.10 6.00 -11.46
C ILE A 175 13.97 6.30 -12.96
N PHE A 176 13.67 7.55 -13.32
CA PHE A 176 13.65 7.96 -14.73
C PHE A 176 14.98 7.76 -15.46
N LEU A 177 16.12 7.99 -14.78
CA LEU A 177 17.45 7.75 -15.36
C LEU A 177 17.81 6.26 -15.49
N ARG A 178 17.09 5.35 -14.84
CA ARG A 178 17.26 3.90 -15.00
C ARG A 178 16.38 3.31 -16.10
N GLN A 179 15.27 3.97 -16.41
CA GLN A 179 14.31 3.57 -17.44
C GLN A 179 14.60 4.21 -18.82
N ASN A 180 15.59 5.10 -18.93
CA ASN A 180 16.15 5.64 -20.18
C ASN A 180 17.60 5.18 -20.34
#